data_AF-A0A0W0EX61-F1
#
_entry.id   AF-A0A0W0EX61-F1
#
_cell.length_a   1.000
_cell.length_b   1.000
_cell.length_c   1.000
_cell.angle_alpha   90.00
_cell.angle_beta   90.00
_cell.angle_gamma   90.00
#
_symmetry.space_group_name_H-M   'P 1'
#
loop_
_entity.id
_entity.type
_entity.pdbx_description
1 polymer ?
#
loop_
_entity_poly.entity_id
_entity_poly.type
_entity_poly.pdbx_seq_one_letter_code
_entity_poly.pdbx_strand_id
1 'polypeptide(L)'
;MASTLFSRSFFQAPRTLRAKTRLSPSTIRPWFSTTRICNYSASAPRRYSTVEEPPLSRTKLLSTPSPEYIEEEEIDVELVSEDKAELIVTDRAAQQLQRIAEREGNSDAALRIAVESGGCHGYQYKMELAKNHAPDDYHFAHPSIGPSNILVDAVSLSLLNGSTIDFATELIGSSFRIADNPHSKGSGCGCGVSWELKA
;
A
#
# COMPACT_ATOMS: atom_id res chain seq x y z
N MET A 1 -25.17 -39.74 -48.90
CA MET A 1 -26.48 -39.14 -49.24
C MET A 1 -26.82 -38.14 -48.16
N ALA A 2 -26.61 -36.85 -48.41
CA ALA A 2 -26.92 -35.78 -47.46
C ALA A 2 -27.70 -34.69 -48.20
N SER A 3 -28.96 -34.53 -47.80
CA SER A 3 -29.94 -33.51 -48.19
C SER A 3 -30.78 -33.32 -46.91
N THR A 4 -31.27 -32.16 -46.47
CA THR A 4 -31.76 -30.99 -47.18
C THR A 4 -31.99 -29.86 -46.15
N LEU A 5 -31.56 -28.65 -46.49
CA LEU A 5 -32.27 -27.36 -46.39
C LEU A 5 -32.92 -26.91 -45.07
N PHE A 6 -32.40 -25.81 -44.50
CA PHE A 6 -33.27 -24.78 -43.91
C PHE A 6 -33.04 -23.43 -44.58
N SER A 7 -34.16 -22.73 -44.73
CA SER A 7 -34.42 -21.69 -45.71
C SER A 7 -34.02 -20.29 -45.23
N ARG A 8 -33.74 -19.46 -46.23
CA ARG A 8 -33.52 -18.01 -46.25
C ARG A 8 -34.63 -17.23 -45.55
N SER A 9 -34.29 -16.03 -45.02
CA SER A 9 -34.89 -14.73 -45.41
C SER A 9 -34.19 -13.59 -44.65
N PHE A 10 -33.45 -12.73 -45.36
CA PHE A 10 -33.88 -11.40 -45.82
C PHE A 10 -34.02 -10.37 -44.68
N PHE A 11 -33.09 -9.43 -44.59
CA PHE A 11 -33.39 -8.03 -44.92
C PHE A 11 -32.10 -7.23 -45.12
N GLN A 12 -32.17 -6.29 -46.06
CA GLN A 12 -31.04 -5.67 -46.74
C GLN A 12 -31.15 -4.15 -46.67
N ALA A 13 -29.97 -3.50 -46.58
CA ALA A 13 -29.60 -2.14 -47.02
C ALA A 13 -30.09 -0.92 -46.21
N PRO A 14 -29.56 0.31 -46.45
CA PRO A 14 -28.29 0.70 -47.09
C PRO A 14 -27.45 1.72 -46.28
N ARG A 15 -26.20 1.87 -46.75
CA ARG A 15 -25.30 3.01 -46.50
C ARG A 15 -25.80 4.30 -47.16
N THR A 16 -25.20 5.39 -46.68
CA THR A 16 -25.06 6.73 -47.27
C THR A 16 -26.12 7.75 -46.86
N LEU A 17 -25.65 8.88 -46.32
CA LEU A 17 -25.83 10.16 -47.01
C LEU A 17 -24.79 11.17 -46.51
N ARG A 18 -24.15 11.78 -47.50
CA ARG A 18 -23.07 12.75 -47.42
C ARG A 18 -23.73 14.12 -47.59
N ALA A 19 -23.78 14.94 -46.53
CA ALA A 19 -24.25 16.31 -46.65
C ALA A 19 -23.04 17.25 -46.81
N LYS A 20 -22.78 17.66 -48.05
CA LYS A 20 -22.02 18.88 -48.37
C LYS A 20 -23.02 20.03 -48.36
N THR A 21 -22.88 20.98 -47.47
CA THR A 21 -23.55 22.29 -47.59
C THR A 21 -22.51 23.39 -47.67
N ARG A 22 -22.71 24.22 -48.69
CA ARG A 22 -21.84 25.28 -49.16
C ARG A 22 -21.67 26.38 -48.12
N LEU A 23 -20.46 26.91 -48.10
CA LEU A 23 -20.09 28.21 -47.57
C LEU A 23 -20.96 29.32 -48.19
N SER A 24 -21.46 30.23 -47.36
CA SER A 24 -21.88 31.57 -47.76
C SER A 24 -20.96 32.60 -47.09
N PRO A 25 -20.57 33.70 -47.76
CA PRO A 25 -19.79 34.75 -47.17
C PRO A 25 -20.74 35.85 -46.67
N SER A 26 -20.89 35.99 -45.36
CA SER A 26 -21.55 37.16 -44.76
C SER A 26 -20.53 38.00 -44.01
N THR A 27 -20.05 39.01 -44.73
CA THR A 27 -19.73 40.37 -44.30
C THR A 27 -19.43 40.59 -42.82
N ILE A 28 -18.15 40.84 -42.58
CA ILE A 28 -17.55 41.39 -41.38
C ILE A 28 -18.23 42.72 -41.03
N ARG A 29 -18.79 42.82 -39.82
CA ARG A 29 -19.11 44.09 -39.16
C ARG A 29 -18.31 44.15 -37.85
N PRO A 30 -17.43 45.14 -37.65
CA PRO A 30 -16.76 45.31 -36.37
C PRO A 30 -17.74 45.96 -35.41
N TRP A 31 -18.22 45.20 -34.42
CA TRP A 31 -18.94 45.79 -33.31
C TRP A 31 -17.90 46.23 -32.28
N PHE A 32 -17.65 47.53 -32.21
CA PHE A 32 -17.00 48.13 -31.05
C PHE A 32 -17.84 47.81 -29.82
N SER A 33 -17.34 46.94 -28.95
CA SER A 33 -17.85 46.75 -27.59
C SER A 33 -16.82 47.26 -26.60
N THR A 34 -17.12 48.43 -26.06
CA THR A 34 -16.43 49.07 -24.96
C THR A 34 -16.52 48.19 -23.71
N THR A 35 -15.35 47.79 -23.22
CA THR A 35 -14.96 47.62 -21.81
C THR A 35 -15.92 46.88 -20.87
N ARG A 36 -15.48 45.70 -20.41
CA ARG A 36 -15.36 45.41 -18.97
C ARG A 36 -14.23 44.40 -18.77
N ILE A 37 -13.10 44.92 -18.29
CA ILE A 37 -12.06 44.08 -17.68
C ILE A 37 -12.70 43.56 -16.39
N CYS A 38 -13.15 42.31 -16.41
CA CYS A 38 -13.42 41.59 -15.18
C CYS A 38 -12.07 41.38 -14.51
N ASN A 39 -11.77 42.16 -13.47
CA ASN A 39 -10.72 41.84 -12.52
C ASN A 39 -11.14 40.58 -11.78
N TYR A 40 -10.83 39.42 -12.37
CA TYR A 40 -10.84 38.16 -11.67
C TYR A 40 -9.68 38.23 -10.68
N SER A 41 -10.01 38.55 -9.43
CA SER A 41 -9.08 38.40 -8.32
C SER A 41 -8.70 36.92 -8.25
N ALA A 42 -7.55 36.58 -8.81
CA ALA A 42 -6.94 35.27 -8.66
C ALA A 42 -6.64 35.11 -7.17
N SER A 43 -7.53 34.43 -6.45
CA SER A 43 -7.23 33.93 -5.13
C SER A 43 -6.00 33.04 -5.28
N ALA A 44 -4.92 33.44 -4.60
CA ALA A 44 -3.66 32.72 -4.63
C ALA A 44 -3.92 31.23 -4.38
N PRO A 45 -3.25 30.31 -5.11
CA PRO A 45 -3.39 28.89 -4.86
C PRO A 45 -3.05 28.66 -3.39
N ARG A 46 -4.02 28.08 -2.66
CA ARG A 46 -3.86 27.65 -1.28
C ARG A 46 -2.63 26.74 -1.27
N ARG A 47 -1.54 27.19 -0.64
CA ARG A 47 -0.37 26.34 -0.39
C ARG A 47 -0.89 25.11 0.35
N TYR A 48 -0.90 23.96 -0.32
CA TYR A 48 -1.14 22.69 0.32
C TYR A 48 -0.04 22.54 1.36
N SER A 49 -0.42 22.33 2.62
CA SER A 49 0.54 21.99 3.66
C SER A 49 1.28 20.75 3.18
N THR A 50 2.61 20.83 3.17
CA THR A 50 3.48 19.66 3.15
C THR A 50 2.88 18.59 4.03
N VAL A 51 2.61 17.41 3.46
CA VAL A 51 2.29 16.22 4.25
C VAL A 51 3.47 16.04 5.18
N GLU A 52 3.26 16.31 6.47
CA GLU A 52 4.29 16.18 7.48
C GLU A 52 4.61 14.69 7.59
N GLU A 53 5.79 14.30 7.08
CA GLU A 53 6.29 12.95 7.23
C GLU A 53 6.38 12.65 8.72
N PRO A 54 5.76 11.56 9.19
CA PRO A 54 5.75 11.23 10.61
C PRO A 54 7.19 10.97 11.08
N PRO A 55 7.55 11.38 12.32
CA PRO A 55 8.87 11.07 12.86
C PRO A 55 9.09 9.56 12.87
N LEU A 56 10.18 9.15 12.21
CA LEU A 56 10.60 7.76 12.09
C LEU A 56 11.54 7.43 13.25
N SER A 57 11.10 6.59 14.17
CA SER A 57 11.91 6.12 15.29
C SER A 57 12.43 4.71 15.01
N ARG A 58 13.76 4.52 15.11
CA ARG A 58 14.41 3.20 14.99
C ARG A 58 13.96 2.30 16.14
N THR A 59 13.42 1.12 15.84
CA THR A 59 12.94 0.20 16.88
C THR A 59 14.09 -0.48 17.62
N LYS A 60 13.80 -0.92 18.84
CA LYS A 60 14.67 -1.74 19.66
C LYS A 60 14.27 -3.21 19.50
N LEU A 61 15.21 -4.05 19.06
CA LEU A 61 15.07 -5.50 19.07
C LEU A 61 15.12 -5.98 20.53
N LEU A 62 14.08 -6.67 20.98
CA LEU A 62 13.90 -7.12 22.37
C LEU A 62 14.21 -8.62 22.53
N SER A 63 13.85 -9.44 21.55
CA SER A 63 14.19 -10.86 21.54
C SER A 63 14.39 -11.38 20.13
N THR A 64 15.35 -12.28 20.02
CA THR A 64 15.63 -13.10 18.84
C THR A 64 15.21 -14.54 19.14
N PRO A 65 14.78 -15.30 18.12
CA PRO A 65 14.43 -16.70 18.32
C PRO A 65 15.66 -17.50 18.78
N SER A 66 15.47 -18.33 19.81
CA SER A 66 16.55 -19.15 20.39
C SER A 66 17.09 -20.14 19.35
N PRO A 67 18.41 -20.28 19.17
CA PRO A 67 19.03 -21.17 18.18
C PRO A 67 18.68 -22.66 18.32
N GLU A 68 18.11 -23.08 19.45
CA GLU A 68 17.89 -24.50 19.78
C GLU A 68 16.76 -25.20 18.99
N TYR A 69 16.03 -24.50 18.11
CA TYR A 69 14.89 -25.07 17.35
C TYR A 69 15.11 -25.26 15.83
N ILE A 70 16.31 -25.00 15.30
CA ILE A 70 16.53 -24.93 13.84
C ILE A 70 17.33 -26.14 13.29
N GLU A 71 17.62 -27.16 14.10
CA GLU A 71 18.45 -28.28 13.63
C GLU A 71 17.73 -29.35 12.77
N GLU A 72 16.39 -29.34 12.61
CA GLU A 72 15.69 -30.48 11.99
C GLU A 72 15.03 -30.29 10.61
N GLU A 73 14.91 -29.09 10.03
CA GLU A 73 14.50 -28.98 8.62
C GLU A 73 15.42 -28.06 7.81
N GLU A 74 16.23 -28.69 6.94
CA GLU A 74 17.03 -28.03 5.92
C GLU A 74 16.14 -27.21 4.99
N ILE A 75 16.04 -25.90 5.27
CA ILE A 75 15.73 -24.89 4.28
C ILE A 75 16.92 -23.95 4.31
N ASP A 76 17.55 -23.71 3.15
CA ASP A 76 18.65 -22.76 2.95
C ASP A 76 18.18 -21.31 3.20
N VAL A 77 17.75 -21.01 4.43
CA VAL A 77 17.44 -19.68 4.91
C VAL A 77 18.69 -19.21 5.62
N GLU A 78 19.49 -18.43 4.93
CA GLU A 78 20.63 -17.71 5.50
C GLU A 78 20.09 -16.80 6.63
N LEU A 79 20.15 -17.32 7.86
CA LEU A 79 19.72 -16.64 9.08
C LEU A 79 20.39 -15.26 9.11
N VAL A 80 19.57 -14.23 8.97
CA VAL A 80 20.02 -12.84 9.00
C VAL A 80 20.60 -12.57 10.39
N SER A 81 21.91 -12.36 10.47
CA SER A 81 22.63 -11.96 11.69
C SER A 81 21.90 -10.82 12.41
N GLU A 82 21.73 -10.93 13.73
CA GLU A 82 20.99 -9.99 14.61
C GLU A 82 21.38 -8.51 14.39
N ASP A 83 22.63 -8.27 14.01
CA ASP A 83 23.21 -6.96 13.71
C ASP A 83 22.58 -6.25 12.50
N LYS A 84 21.90 -7.01 11.63
CA LYS A 84 21.25 -6.50 10.43
C LYS A 84 19.75 -6.31 10.57
N ALA A 85 19.12 -6.76 11.66
CA ALA A 85 17.67 -6.66 11.84
C ALA A 85 17.25 -5.22 12.16
N GLU A 86 16.91 -4.45 11.14
CA GLU A 86 16.44 -3.07 11.27
C GLU A 86 14.96 -2.97 10.90
N LEU A 87 14.14 -2.44 11.80
CA LEU A 87 12.78 -2.03 11.50
C LEU A 87 12.51 -0.66 12.08
N ILE A 88 11.73 0.13 11.36
CA ILE A 88 11.35 1.47 11.75
C ILE A 88 9.87 1.44 12.09
N VAL A 89 9.48 2.07 13.20
CA VAL A 89 8.08 2.16 13.59
C VAL A 89 7.76 3.61 13.80
N THR A 90 6.69 4.06 13.16
CA THR A 90 6.18 5.42 13.34
C THR A 90 5.56 5.58 14.73
N ASP A 91 5.63 6.80 15.28
CA ASP A 91 4.94 7.13 16.53
C ASP A 91 3.44 6.82 16.47
N ARG A 92 2.81 6.96 15.29
CA ARG A 92 1.38 6.69 15.07
C ARG A 92 1.05 5.20 15.25
N ALA A 93 1.87 4.33 14.66
CA ALA A 93 1.73 2.89 14.83
C ALA A 93 1.95 2.48 16.29
N ALA A 94 2.98 3.00 16.95
CA ALA A 94 3.27 2.70 18.35
C ALA A 94 2.12 3.14 19.28
N GLN A 95 1.57 4.35 19.09
CA GLN A 95 0.40 4.81 19.83
C GLN A 95 -0.83 3.94 19.59
N GLN A 96 -1.02 3.40 18.39
CA GLN A 96 -2.12 2.48 18.15
C GLN A 96 -1.93 1.17 18.92
N LEU A 97 -0.74 0.57 18.85
CA LEU A 97 -0.45 -0.66 19.58
C LEU A 97 -0.68 -0.49 21.08
N GLN A 98 -0.30 0.66 21.64
CA GLN A 98 -0.61 1.01 23.03
C GLN A 98 -2.13 1.03 23.30
N ARG A 99 -2.92 1.68 22.44
CA ARG A 99 -4.39 1.72 22.58
C ARG A 99 -5.03 0.34 22.45
N ILE A 100 -4.48 -0.53 21.61
CA ILE A 100 -4.94 -1.91 21.45
C ILE A 100 -4.65 -2.70 22.72
N ALA A 101 -3.42 -2.62 23.24
CA ALA A 101 -3.02 -3.26 24.49
C ALA A 101 -3.87 -2.82 25.69
N GLU A 102 -4.15 -1.52 25.81
CA GLU A 102 -5.04 -0.97 26.84
C GLU A 102 -6.47 -1.48 26.70
N ARG A 103 -6.99 -1.55 25.46
CA ARG A 103 -8.35 -2.04 25.18
C ARG A 103 -8.50 -3.52 25.50
N GLU A 104 -7.48 -4.31 25.20
CA GLU A 104 -7.49 -5.75 25.49
C GLU A 104 -7.14 -6.06 26.95
N GLY A 105 -6.59 -5.09 27.70
CA GLY A 105 -6.08 -5.31 29.05
C GLY A 105 -4.86 -6.24 29.07
N ASN A 106 -4.14 -6.33 27.96
CA ASN A 106 -3.00 -7.22 27.78
C ASN A 106 -1.79 -6.42 27.29
N SER A 107 -0.76 -6.28 28.14
CA SER A 107 0.50 -5.62 27.78
C SER A 107 1.32 -6.40 26.76
N ASP A 108 1.04 -7.69 26.59
CA ASP A 108 1.73 -8.59 25.66
C ASP A 108 1.05 -8.63 24.29
N ALA A 109 -0.07 -7.91 24.12
CA ALA A 109 -0.70 -7.74 22.81
C ALA A 109 0.32 -7.15 21.82
N ALA A 110 0.43 -7.78 20.66
CA ALA A 110 1.45 -7.48 19.67
C ALA A 110 0.88 -7.55 18.25
N LEU A 111 1.46 -6.78 17.35
CA LEU A 111 1.20 -6.91 15.91
C LEU A 111 2.19 -7.90 15.30
N ARG A 112 1.69 -9.06 14.87
CA ARG A 112 2.47 -10.04 14.13
C ARG A 112 2.42 -9.73 12.64
N ILE A 113 3.58 -9.72 12.00
CA ILE A 113 3.77 -9.46 10.58
C ILE A 113 4.47 -10.67 9.95
N ALA A 114 3.85 -11.20 8.91
CA ALA A 114 4.41 -12.25 8.06
C ALA A 114 4.31 -11.83 6.59
N VAL A 115 5.19 -12.37 5.76
CA VAL A 115 5.14 -12.23 4.32
C VAL A 115 4.75 -13.56 3.70
N GLU A 116 3.66 -13.57 2.95
CA GLU A 116 3.20 -14.75 2.23
C GLU A 116 3.44 -14.59 0.72
N SER A 117 3.71 -15.70 0.04
CA SER A 117 3.70 -15.73 -1.42
C SER A 117 2.29 -15.40 -1.92
N GLY A 118 2.16 -14.32 -2.68
CA GLY A 118 0.92 -13.93 -3.32
C GLY A 118 0.75 -14.51 -4.73
N GLY A 119 -0.32 -14.06 -5.38
CA GLY A 119 -0.62 -14.43 -6.76
C GLY A 119 0.24 -13.67 -7.78
N CYS A 120 -0.39 -13.13 -8.83
CA CYS A 120 0.31 -12.43 -9.92
C CYS A 120 1.17 -11.23 -9.50
N HIS A 121 1.03 -10.75 -8.25
CA HIS A 121 1.69 -9.55 -7.73
C HIS A 121 2.90 -9.85 -6.82
N GLY A 122 3.35 -11.10 -6.72
CA GLY A 122 4.57 -11.47 -5.97
C GLY A 122 4.28 -11.84 -4.53
N TYR A 123 4.48 -10.92 -3.59
CA TYR A 123 4.35 -11.13 -2.15
C TYR A 123 3.19 -10.31 -1.55
N GLN A 124 2.67 -10.78 -0.42
CA GLN A 124 1.59 -10.12 0.33
C GLN A 124 1.97 -10.02 1.81
N TYR A 125 1.62 -8.89 2.42
CA TYR A 125 1.78 -8.71 3.87
C TYR A 125 0.58 -9.27 4.61
N LYS A 126 0.86 -10.11 5.61
CA LYS A 126 -0.12 -10.62 6.56
C LYS A 126 0.14 -10.00 7.93
N MET A 127 -0.89 -9.34 8.45
CA MET A 127 -0.83 -8.60 9.71
C MET A 127 -1.93 -9.10 10.62
N GLU A 128 -1.56 -9.56 11.81
CA GLU A 128 -2.49 -10.14 12.78
C GLU A 128 -2.18 -9.61 14.19
N LEU A 129 -3.22 -9.47 15.02
CA LEU A 129 -3.03 -9.14 16.43
C LEU A 129 -2.84 -10.43 17.22
N ALA A 130 -1.63 -10.62 17.74
CA ALA A 130 -1.27 -11.73 18.60
C ALA A 130 -1.40 -11.32 20.07
N LYS A 131 -1.86 -12.25 20.90
CA LYS A 131 -1.98 -12.02 22.36
C LYS A 131 -0.70 -12.32 23.12
N ASN A 132 0.15 -13.19 22.56
CA ASN A 132 1.40 -13.66 23.13
C ASN A 132 2.48 -13.64 22.05
N HIS A 133 3.75 -13.59 22.45
CA HIS A 133 4.89 -13.79 21.57
C HIS A 133 5.21 -15.27 21.41
N ALA A 134 5.57 -15.68 20.20
CA ALA A 134 6.05 -17.01 19.91
C ALA A 134 7.59 -17.00 19.90
N PRO A 135 8.27 -18.10 20.28
CA PRO A 135 9.73 -18.14 20.41
C PRO A 135 10.47 -18.10 19.07
N ASP A 136 9.76 -18.29 17.96
CA ASP A 136 10.21 -18.25 16.57
C ASP A 136 10.14 -16.85 15.95
N ASP A 137 9.45 -15.90 16.60
CA ASP A 137 9.29 -14.54 16.10
C ASP A 137 10.39 -13.59 16.63
N TYR A 138 10.83 -12.67 15.77
CA TYR A 138 11.61 -11.51 16.18
C TYR A 138 10.72 -10.47 16.85
N HIS A 139 11.09 -10.01 18.05
CA HIS A 139 10.32 -9.03 18.81
C HIS A 139 10.96 -7.65 18.74
N PHE A 140 10.20 -6.68 18.24
CA PHE A 140 10.57 -5.27 18.17
C PHE A 140 9.64 -4.44 19.05
N ALA A 141 10.19 -3.36 19.61
CA ALA A 141 9.42 -2.34 20.30
C ALA A 141 9.86 -0.93 19.91
N HIS A 142 8.94 0.01 20.03
CA HIS A 142 9.24 1.43 19.85
C HIS A 142 10.08 1.93 21.04
N PRO A 143 11.13 2.74 20.81
CA PRO A 143 12.07 3.12 21.87
C PRO A 143 11.44 4.00 22.96
N SER A 144 10.40 4.78 22.61
CA SER A 144 9.86 5.84 23.48
C SER A 144 8.40 5.63 23.91
N ILE A 145 7.65 4.74 23.26
CA ILE A 145 6.20 4.61 23.44
C ILE A 145 5.91 3.13 23.65
N GLY A 146 5.33 2.76 24.80
CA GLY A 146 5.04 1.36 25.12
C GLY A 146 3.76 1.22 25.97
N PRO A 147 3.09 0.06 25.94
CA PRO A 147 3.42 -1.16 25.18
C PRO A 147 3.20 -1.01 23.66
N SER A 148 4.16 -1.45 22.85
CA SER A 148 4.10 -1.34 21.38
C SER A 148 4.79 -2.55 20.72
N ASN A 149 4.35 -3.75 21.08
CA ASN A 149 5.00 -4.98 20.65
C ASN A 149 4.73 -5.26 19.17
N ILE A 150 5.78 -5.55 18.43
CA ILE A 150 5.72 -5.99 17.03
C ILE A 150 6.50 -7.29 16.93
N LEU A 151 5.87 -8.28 16.30
CA LEU A 151 6.43 -9.61 16.08
C LEU A 151 6.61 -9.80 14.58
N VAL A 152 7.77 -10.28 14.17
CA VAL A 152 8.05 -10.58 12.76
C VAL A 152 8.56 -11.99 12.65
N ASP A 153 7.93 -12.77 11.79
CA ASP A 153 8.35 -14.15 11.51
C ASP A 153 9.80 -14.19 10.95
N ALA A 154 10.53 -15.27 11.27
CA ALA A 154 11.95 -15.34 10.98
C ALA A 154 12.28 -15.32 9.48
N VAL A 155 11.48 -15.99 8.65
CA VAL A 155 11.63 -15.99 7.19
C VAL A 155 11.31 -14.59 6.64
N SER A 156 10.26 -13.99 7.19
CA SER A 156 9.72 -12.69 6.76
C SER A 156 10.65 -11.52 7.07
N LEU A 157 11.48 -11.60 8.12
CA LEU A 157 12.37 -10.50 8.52
C LEU A 157 13.35 -10.11 7.40
N SER A 158 13.89 -11.09 6.67
CA SER A 158 14.82 -10.86 5.55
C SER A 158 14.21 -9.99 4.43
N LEU A 159 12.89 -10.05 4.26
CA LEU A 159 12.12 -9.32 3.25
C LEU A 159 11.60 -7.97 3.73
N LEU A 160 11.57 -7.77 5.05
CA LEU A 160 11.05 -6.58 5.71
C LEU A 160 12.16 -5.69 6.29
N ASN A 161 13.41 -6.13 6.24
CA ASN A 161 14.52 -5.40 6.81
C ASN A 161 14.64 -3.98 6.24
N GLY A 162 14.79 -2.98 7.11
CA GLY A 162 14.79 -1.56 6.79
C GLY A 162 13.41 -0.96 6.48
N SER A 163 12.32 -1.73 6.59
CA SER A 163 10.97 -1.23 6.31
C SER A 163 10.42 -0.38 7.45
N THR A 164 9.48 0.50 7.11
CA THR A 164 8.76 1.35 8.05
C THR A 164 7.35 0.84 8.29
N ILE A 165 6.98 0.58 9.55
CA ILE A 165 5.63 0.19 9.95
C ILE A 165 4.86 1.45 10.37
N ASP A 166 3.77 1.71 9.65
CA ASP A 166 2.91 2.88 9.83
C ASP A 166 1.45 2.47 10.12
N PHE A 167 0.70 3.40 10.70
CA PHE A 167 -0.73 3.25 10.90
C PHE A 167 -1.47 4.38 10.18
N ALA A 168 -2.12 4.02 9.07
CA ALA A 168 -2.90 4.94 8.26
C ALA A 168 -4.32 5.05 8.80
N THR A 169 -4.81 6.29 8.91
CA THR A 169 -6.23 6.58 9.16
C THR A 169 -6.79 7.28 7.94
N GLU A 170 -7.65 6.58 7.20
CA GLU A 170 -8.32 7.07 6.01
C GLU A 170 -9.81 7.28 6.28
N LEU A 171 -10.54 7.84 5.30
CA LEU A 171 -11.98 8.11 5.43
C LEU A 171 -12.80 6.82 5.59
N ILE A 172 -12.38 5.75 4.91
CA ILE A 172 -13.08 4.46 4.88
C ILE A 172 -12.68 3.53 6.03
N GLY A 173 -11.64 3.88 6.80
CA GLY A 173 -11.14 3.05 7.87
C GLY A 173 -9.69 3.35 8.21
N SER A 174 -9.18 2.65 9.22
CA SER A 174 -7.80 2.75 9.66
C SER A 174 -7.15 1.39 9.67
N SER A 175 -5.92 1.28 9.18
CA SER A 175 -5.20 0.02 9.08
C SER A 175 -3.70 0.22 9.28
N PHE A 176 -3.04 -0.85 9.73
CA PHE A 176 -1.58 -0.93 9.65
C PHE A 176 -1.15 -1.10 8.20
N ARG A 177 0.00 -0.52 7.86
CA ARG A 177 0.63 -0.63 6.55
C ARG A 177 2.15 -0.62 6.69
N ILE A 178 2.82 -1.18 5.68
CA ILE A 178 4.27 -1.19 5.59
C ILE A 178 4.66 -0.22 4.47
N ALA A 179 5.45 0.78 4.82
CA ALA A 179 5.98 1.81 3.94
C ALA A 179 7.49 1.61 3.74
N ASP A 180 8.01 2.12 2.62
CA ASP A 180 9.45 2.25 2.35
C ASP A 180 10.24 0.94 2.49
N ASN A 181 9.68 -0.19 2.05
CA ASN A 181 10.40 -1.46 2.04
C ASN A 181 11.52 -1.42 0.97
N PRO A 182 12.81 -1.50 1.36
CA PRO A 182 13.94 -1.43 0.41
C PRO A 182 14.02 -2.65 -0.52
N HIS A 183 13.43 -3.78 -0.11
CA HIS A 183 13.36 -5.01 -0.91
C HIS A 183 12.22 -4.97 -1.94
N SER A 184 11.30 -4.01 -1.83
CA SER A 184 10.17 -3.89 -2.74
C SER A 184 10.54 -3.16 -4.02
N LYS A 185 10.07 -3.69 -5.15
CA LYS A 185 10.19 -3.06 -6.46
C LYS A 185 9.04 -2.07 -6.68
N GLY A 186 9.34 -0.79 -6.48
CA GLY A 186 8.38 0.30 -6.70
C GLY A 186 7.35 0.42 -5.58
N SER A 187 6.26 1.14 -5.83
CA SER A 187 5.26 1.50 -4.80
C SER A 187 4.21 0.41 -4.52
N GLY A 188 4.37 -0.81 -5.05
CA GLY A 188 3.43 -1.92 -4.87
C GLY A 188 2.07 -1.72 -5.56
N CYS A 189 1.09 -2.56 -5.20
CA CYS A 189 -0.31 -2.39 -5.61
C CYS A 189 -0.92 -1.15 -4.92
N GLY A 190 -1.89 -0.47 -5.55
CA GLY A 190 -2.44 0.81 -5.04
C GLY A 190 -3.07 0.77 -3.65
N CYS A 191 -3.30 -0.41 -3.07
CA CYS A 191 -3.75 -0.59 -1.69
C CYS A 191 -2.60 -0.87 -0.68
N GLY A 192 -1.36 -1.03 -1.14
CA GLY A 192 -0.18 -1.22 -0.29
C GLY A 192 -0.05 -2.58 0.40
N VAL A 193 -0.90 -3.56 0.05
CA VAL A 193 -0.90 -4.90 0.69
C VAL A 193 -0.04 -5.93 -0.05
N SER A 194 0.34 -5.65 -1.30
CA SER A 194 1.11 -6.55 -2.17
C SER A 194 2.23 -5.84 -2.93
N TRP A 195 3.30 -6.58 -3.20
CA TRP A 195 4.55 -6.04 -3.75
C TRP A 195 5.41 -7.12 -4.45
N GLU A 196 6.23 -6.68 -5.40
CA GLU A 196 7.20 -7.54 -6.09
C GLU A 196 8.57 -7.43 -5.43
N LEU A 197 9.27 -8.55 -5.25
CA LEU A 197 10.65 -8.54 -4.79
C LEU A 197 11.56 -7.92 -5.85
N LYS A 198 12.44 -7.02 -5.41
CA LYS A 198 13.49 -6.45 -6.24
C LYS A 198 14.56 -7.51 -6.51
N ALA A 199 14.53 -8.07 -7.72
CA ALA A 199 15.55 -8.97 -8.25
C ALA A 199 16.87 -8.25 -8.55
#